data_AF-A0A8T4UEN7-F1
#
_entry.id   AF-A0A8T4UEN7-F1
#
_cell.length_a   1.000
_cell.length_b   1.000
_cell.length_c   1.000
_cell.angle_alpha   90.00
_cell.angle_beta   90.00
_cell.angle_gamma   90.00
#
_symmetry.space_group_name_H-M   'P 1'
#
loop_
_entity.id
_entity.type
_entity.pdbx_description
1 polymer ?
#
loop_
_entity_poly.entity_id
_entity_poly.type
_entity_poly.pdbx_seq_one_letter_code
_entity_poly.pdbx_strand_id
1 'polypeptide(L)'
;MLKKEIVDDPRDINDFLVLDIYFTNQKEVYKILKNKINFTINGFALNIKYIFNENWVEKLIKLPHSIEDIKSKQLRLNTEKRNFFGTDLYACIRFISAGFKKPSKDEIETLYQEMKKLPKYKFERSKEKVFDYVGGKEKAEKIVKKMGLSEDVFSFNTILKLQR
;
A
#
# COMPACT_ATOMS: atom_id res chain seq x y z
N MET A 1 13.70 15.17 22.06
CA MET A 1 13.77 13.70 21.89
C MET A 1 12.52 13.14 22.56
N LEU A 2 11.57 12.60 21.79
CA LEU A 2 10.39 11.94 22.39
C LEU A 2 10.88 10.67 23.09
N LYS A 3 10.65 10.56 24.39
CA LYS A 3 10.99 9.35 25.16
C LYS A 3 10.06 8.24 24.71
N LYS A 4 10.64 7.11 24.27
CA LYS A 4 9.87 5.88 24.04
C LYS A 4 9.49 5.33 25.41
N GLU A 5 8.20 5.37 25.75
CA GLU A 5 7.67 4.55 26.83
C GLU A 5 7.49 3.11 26.33
N ILE A 6 7.95 2.17 27.14
CA ILE A 6 7.72 0.75 26.93
C ILE A 6 6.36 0.47 27.59
N VAL A 7 5.40 -0.01 26.80
CA VAL A 7 4.06 -0.36 27.28
C VAL A 7 4.08 -1.84 27.67
N ASP A 8 3.82 -2.15 28.94
CA ASP A 8 4.14 -3.44 29.57
C ASP A 8 3.17 -4.60 29.26
N ASP A 9 2.05 -4.39 28.56
CA ASP A 9 1.23 -5.50 28.02
C ASP A 9 0.39 -5.05 26.82
N PRO A 10 0.61 -5.57 25.59
CA PRO A 10 -0.08 -5.11 24.39
C PRO A 10 -1.47 -5.77 24.18
N ARG A 11 -2.00 -6.54 25.14
CA ARG A 11 -3.10 -7.49 24.88
C ARG A 11 -4.53 -6.95 24.98
N ASP A 12 -4.76 -5.66 25.17
CA ASP A 12 -6.13 -5.11 25.26
C ASP A 12 -6.34 -3.77 24.55
N ILE A 13 -5.74 -3.56 23.38
CA ILE A 13 -5.96 -2.34 22.59
C ILE A 13 -6.21 -2.70 21.12
N ASN A 14 -7.49 -2.88 20.78
CA ASN A 14 -7.95 -3.25 19.44
C ASN A 14 -8.00 -2.07 18.44
N ASP A 15 -7.71 -0.84 18.86
CA ASP A 15 -7.96 0.38 18.08
C ASP A 15 -6.71 1.27 17.88
N PHE A 16 -5.55 0.68 17.57
CA PHE A 16 -4.39 1.48 17.21
C PHE A 16 -4.47 2.00 15.76
N LEU A 17 -4.52 3.32 15.60
CA LEU A 17 -4.36 4.01 14.33
C LEU A 17 -2.97 4.67 14.28
N VAL A 18 -2.06 4.12 13.48
CA VAL A 18 -0.77 4.77 13.18
C VAL A 18 -0.97 5.69 11.97
N LEU A 19 -0.89 7.01 12.21
CA LEU A 19 -1.04 8.03 11.18
C LEU A 19 0.33 8.54 10.73
N ASP A 20 0.56 8.58 9.41
CA ASP A 20 1.64 9.40 8.85
C ASP A 20 1.21 10.87 8.88
N ILE A 21 1.86 11.67 9.73
CA ILE A 21 1.55 13.10 9.90
C ILE A 21 2.49 13.93 9.01
N TYR A 22 1.89 14.77 8.16
CA TYR A 22 2.61 15.73 7.31
C TYR A 22 2.18 17.17 7.64
N PHE A 23 3.16 18.06 7.81
CA PHE A 23 2.90 19.50 7.92
C PHE A 23 2.75 20.10 6.52
N THR A 24 1.52 20.49 6.14
CA THR A 24 1.22 21.09 4.84
C THR A 24 -0.09 21.89 4.88
N ASN A 25 -0.40 22.64 3.83
CA ASN A 25 -1.68 23.35 3.68
C ASN A 25 -2.71 22.50 2.90
N GLN A 26 -4.01 22.82 3.05
CA GLN A 26 -5.09 22.00 2.45
C GLN A 26 -5.02 21.88 0.92
N LYS A 27 -4.62 22.93 0.19
CA LYS A 27 -4.49 22.89 -1.28
C LYS A 27 -3.40 21.89 -1.70
N GLU A 28 -2.30 21.87 -0.97
CA GLU A 28 -1.20 20.92 -1.19
C GLU A 28 -1.57 19.49 -0.79
N VAL A 29 -2.44 19.28 0.23
CA VAL A 29 -2.89 17.92 0.61
C VAL A 29 -3.51 17.19 -0.58
N TYR A 30 -4.47 17.81 -1.28
CA TYR A 30 -5.15 17.14 -2.40
C TYR A 30 -4.19 16.82 -3.54
N LYS A 31 -3.25 17.73 -3.84
CA LYS A 31 -2.20 17.51 -4.83
C LYS A 31 -1.23 16.39 -4.42
N ILE A 32 -0.89 16.30 -3.13
CA ILE A 32 -0.07 15.22 -2.58
C ILE A 32 -0.80 13.88 -2.73
N LEU A 33 -2.07 13.82 -2.34
CA LEU A 33 -2.88 12.61 -2.46
C LEU A 33 -2.89 12.11 -3.90
N LYS A 34 -3.15 13.01 -4.87
CA LYS A 34 -3.15 12.66 -6.30
C LYS A 34 -1.82 12.12 -6.82
N ASN A 35 -0.71 12.75 -6.44
CA ASN A 35 0.57 12.48 -7.09
C ASN A 35 1.45 11.46 -6.35
N LYS A 36 1.19 11.20 -5.06
CA LYS A 36 2.08 10.38 -4.22
C LYS A 36 1.46 9.08 -3.72
N ILE A 37 0.13 8.99 -3.67
CA ILE A 37 -0.54 7.81 -3.12
C ILE A 37 -0.67 6.72 -4.18
N ASN A 38 -0.27 5.49 -3.84
CA ASN A 38 -0.26 4.35 -4.76
C ASN A 38 -1.65 3.74 -4.93
N PHE A 39 -2.37 3.57 -3.82
CA PHE A 39 -3.69 2.94 -3.79
C PHE A 39 -4.73 3.91 -3.24
N THR A 40 -5.94 3.90 -3.82
CA THR A 40 -7.06 4.74 -3.37
C THR A 40 -7.40 4.54 -1.89
N ILE A 41 -7.17 3.35 -1.34
CA ILE A 41 -7.35 3.04 0.08
C ILE A 41 -6.45 3.86 1.02
N ASN A 42 -5.39 4.47 0.51
CA ASN A 42 -4.54 5.41 1.25
C ASN A 42 -4.81 6.87 0.83
N GLY A 43 -5.84 7.10 0.02
CA GLY A 43 -6.11 8.34 -0.70
C GLY A 43 -6.94 9.33 0.10
N PHE A 44 -6.76 9.42 1.41
CA PHE A 44 -7.50 10.38 2.25
C PHE A 44 -6.60 10.97 3.33
N ALA A 45 -6.94 12.15 3.79
CA ALA A 45 -6.25 12.86 4.84
C ALA A 45 -7.24 13.65 5.69
N LEU A 46 -6.94 13.77 6.98
CA LEU A 46 -7.70 14.57 7.93
C LEU A 46 -6.79 15.65 8.49
N ASN A 47 -7.27 16.90 8.55
CA ASN A 47 -6.55 17.91 9.32
C ASN A 47 -6.66 17.55 10.80
N ILE A 48 -5.53 17.51 11.50
CA ILE A 48 -5.46 17.11 12.91
C ILE A 48 -6.45 17.87 13.81
N LYS A 49 -6.77 19.14 13.48
CA LYS A 49 -7.75 19.93 14.25
C LYS A 49 -9.17 19.37 14.23
N TYR A 50 -9.47 18.45 13.31
CA TYR A 50 -10.79 17.83 13.16
C TYR A 50 -10.82 16.37 13.66
N ILE A 51 -9.73 15.82 14.21
CA ILE A 51 -9.67 14.40 14.59
C ILE A 51 -10.64 14.04 15.72
N PHE A 52 -10.96 14.99 16.60
CA PHE A 52 -11.88 14.82 17.71
C PHE A 52 -13.30 15.33 17.42
N ASN A 53 -13.58 15.78 16.19
CA ASN A 53 -14.91 16.22 15.82
C ASN A 53 -15.82 15.00 15.61
N GLU A 54 -17.06 15.05 16.09
CA GLU A 54 -18.05 13.99 15.86
C GLU A 54 -18.28 13.73 14.36
N ASN A 55 -18.23 14.77 13.53
CA ASN A 55 -18.38 14.68 12.07
C ASN A 55 -17.05 14.68 11.29
N TRP A 56 -15.96 14.19 11.89
CA TRP A 56 -14.63 14.20 11.26
C TRP A 56 -14.60 13.57 9.85
N VAL A 57 -15.45 12.56 9.59
CA VAL A 57 -15.55 11.88 8.28
C VAL A 57 -15.93 12.84 7.16
N GLU A 58 -16.78 13.83 7.44
CA GLU A 58 -17.19 14.86 6.48
C GLU A 58 -16.07 15.87 6.19
N LYS A 59 -15.06 15.94 7.07
CA LYS A 59 -13.92 16.85 6.98
C LYS A 59 -12.72 16.22 6.26
N LEU A 60 -12.83 14.98 5.79
CA LEU A 60 -11.78 14.29 5.06
C LEU A 60 -11.53 14.92 3.69
N ILE A 61 -10.27 15.22 3.41
CA ILE A 61 -9.79 15.51 2.05
C ILE A 61 -9.46 14.16 1.43
N LYS A 62 -10.16 13.78 0.35
CA LYS A 62 -10.09 12.41 -0.17
C LYS A 62 -10.10 12.35 -1.69
N LEU A 63 -9.42 11.34 -2.23
CA LEU A 63 -9.54 10.91 -3.62
C LEU A 63 -10.89 10.23 -3.83
N PRO A 64 -11.40 10.22 -5.08
CA PRO A 64 -12.58 9.44 -5.44
C PRO A 64 -12.45 7.97 -4.98
N HIS A 65 -13.57 7.38 -4.53
CA HIS A 65 -13.69 5.99 -4.08
C HIS A 65 -12.83 5.54 -2.89
N SER A 66 -11.89 6.34 -2.39
CA SER A 66 -10.99 5.96 -1.27
C SER A 66 -11.69 5.28 -0.08
N ILE A 67 -12.77 5.89 0.43
CA ILE A 67 -13.56 5.34 1.56
C ILE A 67 -14.37 4.10 1.16
N GLU A 68 -14.89 4.07 -0.06
CA GLU A 68 -15.65 2.93 -0.60
C GLU A 68 -14.74 1.72 -0.80
N ASP A 69 -13.54 1.93 -1.35
CA ASP A 69 -12.53 0.90 -1.59
C ASP A 69 -12.03 0.32 -0.26
N ILE A 70 -11.90 1.12 0.80
CA ILE A 70 -11.60 0.61 2.15
C ILE A 70 -12.73 -0.28 2.67
N LYS A 71 -13.98 0.23 2.65
CA LYS A 71 -15.15 -0.50 3.15
C LYS A 71 -15.38 -1.83 2.42
N SER A 72 -15.16 -1.83 1.11
CA SER A 72 -15.33 -3.01 0.24
C SER A 72 -14.08 -3.90 0.16
N LYS A 73 -13.00 -3.52 0.86
CA LYS A 73 -11.66 -4.12 0.78
C LYS A 73 -11.17 -4.26 -0.66
N GLN A 74 -11.43 -3.27 -1.51
CA GLN A 74 -10.97 -3.24 -2.90
C GLN A 74 -9.61 -2.55 -2.99
N LEU A 75 -8.60 -3.21 -3.56
CA LEU A 75 -7.39 -2.52 -3.99
C LEU A 75 -7.61 -1.94 -5.38
N ARG A 76 -7.42 -0.64 -5.49
CA ARG A 76 -7.40 0.08 -6.77
C ARG A 76 -6.20 1.00 -6.79
N LEU A 77 -5.52 1.05 -7.93
CA LEU A 77 -4.46 2.02 -8.15
C LEU A 77 -5.06 3.42 -8.24
N ASN A 78 -4.31 4.39 -7.72
CA ASN A 78 -4.62 5.78 -7.95
C ASN A 78 -4.19 6.15 -9.38
N THR A 79 -5.12 6.17 -10.32
CA THR A 79 -4.87 6.46 -11.74
C THR A 79 -4.39 7.88 -12.01
N GLU A 80 -4.57 8.80 -11.05
CA GLU A 80 -4.02 10.16 -11.15
C GLU A 80 -2.50 10.21 -10.87
N LYS A 81 -1.94 9.15 -10.29
CA LYS A 81 -0.51 9.01 -10.05
C LYS A 81 0.21 8.69 -11.35
N ARG A 82 1.14 9.55 -11.74
CA ARG A 82 1.90 9.40 -13.01
C ARG A 82 2.89 8.24 -13.03
N ASN A 83 3.45 7.87 -11.88
CA ASN A 83 4.54 6.90 -11.80
C ASN A 83 4.28 5.88 -10.69
N PHE A 84 4.23 4.60 -11.04
CA PHE A 84 4.24 3.50 -10.08
C PHE A 84 5.66 2.97 -9.88
N PHE A 85 5.89 2.26 -8.77
CA PHE A 85 7.16 1.59 -8.51
C PHE A 85 6.91 0.09 -8.45
N GLY A 86 7.88 -0.74 -8.87
CA GLY A 86 7.76 -2.19 -8.74
C GLY A 86 7.46 -2.67 -7.31
N THR A 87 7.92 -1.93 -6.29
CA THR A 87 7.58 -2.21 -4.88
C THR A 87 6.07 -2.14 -4.58
N ASP A 88 5.29 -1.47 -5.42
CA ASP A 88 3.83 -1.38 -5.27
C ASP A 88 3.17 -2.73 -5.55
N LEU A 89 3.74 -3.59 -6.41
CA LEU A 89 3.27 -4.97 -6.60
C LEU A 89 3.41 -5.77 -5.31
N TYR A 90 4.53 -5.62 -4.60
CA TYR A 90 4.73 -6.23 -3.28
C TYR A 90 3.78 -5.68 -2.22
N ALA A 91 3.39 -4.41 -2.31
CA ALA A 91 2.33 -3.88 -1.46
C ALA A 91 0.97 -4.53 -1.77
N CYS A 92 0.62 -4.75 -3.04
CA CYS A 92 -0.59 -5.50 -3.42
C CYS A 92 -0.63 -6.87 -2.76
N ILE A 93 0.46 -7.63 -2.81
CA ILE A 93 0.52 -8.98 -2.23
C ILE A 93 0.22 -8.94 -0.72
N ARG A 94 0.79 -7.97 0.01
CA ARG A 94 0.55 -7.80 1.45
C ARG A 94 -0.88 -7.39 1.77
N PHE A 95 -1.50 -6.54 0.96
CA PHE A 95 -2.91 -6.18 1.19
C PHE A 95 -3.85 -7.34 0.85
N ILE A 96 -3.56 -8.11 -0.21
CA ILE A 96 -4.35 -9.29 -0.55
C ILE A 96 -4.26 -10.35 0.55
N SER A 97 -3.08 -10.54 1.18
CA SER A 97 -2.98 -11.44 2.34
C SER A 97 -3.81 -10.97 3.54
N ALA A 98 -4.02 -9.66 3.68
CA ALA A 98 -4.90 -9.06 4.69
C ALA A 98 -6.41 -9.12 4.31
N GLY A 99 -6.75 -9.77 3.20
CA GLY A 99 -8.14 -9.98 2.76
C GLY A 99 -8.68 -8.91 1.82
N PHE A 100 -7.81 -8.08 1.21
CA PHE A 100 -8.24 -7.21 0.13
C PHE A 100 -8.39 -7.98 -1.19
N LYS A 101 -9.38 -7.56 -1.98
CA LYS A 101 -9.55 -8.00 -3.36
C LYS A 101 -8.40 -7.47 -4.21
N LYS A 102 -7.93 -8.30 -5.14
CA LYS A 102 -6.85 -7.93 -6.06
C LYS A 102 -7.28 -6.78 -6.98
N PRO A 103 -6.33 -5.96 -7.48
CA PRO A 103 -6.60 -5.00 -8.55
C PRO A 103 -7.06 -5.69 -9.84
N SER A 104 -7.50 -4.88 -10.81
CA SER A 104 -7.76 -5.36 -12.17
C SER A 104 -6.50 -5.96 -12.82
N LYS A 105 -6.70 -6.74 -13.88
CA LYS A 105 -5.58 -7.38 -14.59
C LYS A 105 -4.61 -6.32 -15.15
N ASP A 106 -5.14 -5.23 -15.70
CA ASP A 106 -4.32 -4.17 -16.31
C ASP A 106 -3.51 -3.40 -15.27
N GLU A 107 -4.07 -3.16 -14.08
CA GLU A 107 -3.35 -2.57 -12.95
C GLU A 107 -2.23 -3.48 -12.45
N ILE A 108 -2.48 -4.79 -12.35
CA ILE A 108 -1.45 -5.78 -11.97
C ILE A 108 -0.33 -5.79 -13.01
N GLU A 109 -0.66 -5.79 -14.30
CA GLU A 109 0.31 -5.76 -15.39
C GLU A 109 1.16 -4.48 -15.35
N THR A 110 0.52 -3.32 -15.12
CA THR A 110 1.22 -2.04 -14.97
C THR A 110 2.26 -2.11 -13.86
N LEU A 111 1.89 -2.63 -12.68
CA LEU A 111 2.83 -2.78 -11.57
C LEU A 111 3.91 -3.82 -11.86
N TYR A 112 3.57 -4.90 -12.56
CA TYR A 112 4.49 -5.95 -12.93
C TYR A 112 5.59 -5.44 -13.87
N GLN A 113 5.24 -4.62 -14.86
CA GLN A 113 6.23 -4.00 -15.75
C GLN A 113 7.19 -3.07 -15.01
N GLU A 114 6.73 -2.38 -13.96
CA GLU A 114 7.58 -1.52 -13.12
C GLU A 114 8.60 -2.29 -12.26
N MET A 115 8.42 -3.61 -12.08
CA MET A 115 9.40 -4.47 -11.39
C MET A 115 10.76 -4.45 -12.08
N LYS A 116 10.80 -4.30 -13.42
CA LYS A 116 12.02 -4.22 -14.22
C LYS A 116 13.00 -3.15 -13.73
N LYS A 117 12.49 -2.07 -13.14
CA LYS A 117 13.28 -0.92 -12.71
C LYS A 117 13.76 -1.03 -11.26
N LEU A 118 13.47 -2.14 -10.59
CA LEU A 118 13.71 -2.29 -9.15
C LEU A 118 15.19 -2.55 -8.84
N PRO A 119 15.88 -1.71 -8.05
CA PRO A 119 17.23 -1.99 -7.59
C PRO A 119 17.28 -3.20 -6.67
N LYS A 120 18.34 -4.01 -6.75
CA LYS A 120 18.51 -5.24 -5.96
C LYS A 120 18.25 -5.05 -4.46
N TYR A 121 18.79 -3.98 -3.85
CA TYR A 121 18.59 -3.73 -2.42
C TYR A 121 17.12 -3.46 -2.04
N LYS A 122 16.36 -2.77 -2.92
CA LYS A 122 14.92 -2.54 -2.71
C LYS A 122 14.13 -3.82 -2.91
N PHE A 123 14.54 -4.65 -3.87
CA PHE A 123 13.98 -5.97 -4.10
C PHE A 123 14.08 -6.84 -2.85
N GLU A 124 15.28 -7.04 -2.30
CA GLU A 124 15.50 -7.92 -1.15
C GLU A 124 14.67 -7.46 0.06
N ARG A 125 14.77 -6.17 0.40
CA ARG A 125 14.01 -5.58 1.52
C ARG A 125 12.50 -5.72 1.35
N SER A 126 11.99 -5.56 0.13
CA SER A 126 10.55 -5.65 -0.12
C SER A 126 10.06 -7.10 -0.13
N LYS A 127 10.87 -8.03 -0.63
CA LYS A 127 10.61 -9.47 -0.60
C LYS A 127 10.53 -9.98 0.84
N GLU A 128 11.51 -9.65 1.68
CA GLU A 128 11.50 -9.99 3.11
C GLU A 128 10.24 -9.46 3.80
N LYS A 129 9.94 -8.17 3.57
CA LYS A 129 8.72 -7.55 4.12
C LYS A 129 7.44 -8.25 3.65
N VAL A 130 7.37 -8.75 2.42
CA VAL A 130 6.22 -9.53 1.96
C VAL A 130 6.13 -10.84 2.72
N PHE A 131 7.24 -11.58 2.85
CA PHE A 131 7.24 -12.86 3.53
C PHE A 131 6.85 -12.74 5.00
N ASP A 132 7.33 -11.71 5.70
CA ASP A 132 6.96 -11.45 7.09
C ASP A 132 5.45 -11.18 7.24
N TYR A 133 4.89 -10.31 6.39
CA TYR A 133 3.47 -9.94 6.45
C TYR A 133 2.52 -11.05 6.03
N VAL A 134 2.90 -11.83 5.02
CA VAL A 134 2.05 -12.89 4.45
C VAL A 134 2.17 -14.19 5.26
N GLY A 135 3.23 -14.35 6.06
CA GLY A 135 3.52 -15.54 6.84
C GLY A 135 4.26 -16.62 6.02
N GLY A 136 5.22 -16.19 5.20
CA GLY A 136 6.17 -17.04 4.49
C GLY A 136 6.05 -17.03 2.97
N LYS A 137 7.09 -17.56 2.31
CA LYS A 137 7.23 -17.62 0.84
C LYS A 137 6.08 -18.38 0.16
N GLU A 138 5.74 -19.57 0.66
CA GLU A 138 4.72 -20.43 0.03
C GLU A 138 3.34 -19.74 -0.04
N LYS A 139 2.95 -19.03 1.03
CA LYS A 139 1.70 -18.26 1.05
C LYS A 139 1.76 -17.06 0.10
N ALA A 140 2.90 -16.39 0.02
CA ALA A 140 3.11 -15.28 -0.91
C ALA A 140 3.01 -15.74 -2.37
N GLU A 141 3.61 -16.88 -2.73
CA GLU A 141 3.50 -17.47 -4.07
C GLU A 141 2.07 -17.85 -4.44
N LYS A 142 1.28 -18.38 -3.49
CA LYS A 142 -0.15 -18.64 -3.71
C LYS A 142 -0.92 -17.36 -4.05
N ILE A 143 -0.57 -16.23 -3.44
CA ILE A 143 -1.18 -14.92 -3.76
C ILE A 143 -0.77 -14.46 -5.15
N VAL A 144 0.51 -14.58 -5.52
CA VAL A 144 1.01 -14.24 -6.87
C VAL A 144 0.25 -15.02 -7.94
N LYS A 145 0.03 -16.32 -7.73
CA LYS A 145 -0.81 -17.14 -8.63
C LYS A 145 -2.25 -16.64 -8.72
N LYS A 146 -2.88 -16.25 -7.59
CA LYS A 146 -4.22 -15.64 -7.58
C LYS A 146 -4.28 -14.31 -8.32
N MET A 147 -3.16 -13.59 -8.40
CA MET A 147 -3.03 -12.36 -9.19
C MET A 147 -2.94 -12.63 -10.70
N GLY A 148 -2.70 -13.89 -11.11
CA GLY A 148 -2.58 -14.29 -12.51
C GLY A 148 -1.17 -14.13 -13.08
N LEU A 149 -0.16 -14.00 -12.21
CA LEU A 149 1.25 -13.92 -12.61
C LEU A 149 1.85 -15.33 -12.64
N SER A 150 2.47 -15.68 -13.78
CA SER A 150 3.09 -17.00 -13.99
C SER A 150 4.52 -17.07 -13.49
N GLU A 151 5.24 -15.96 -13.53
CA GLU A 151 6.65 -15.89 -13.21
C GLU A 151 6.89 -15.71 -11.70
N ASP A 152 8.04 -16.21 -11.23
CA ASP A 152 8.48 -16.01 -9.85
C ASP A 152 8.94 -14.56 -9.62
N VAL A 153 8.00 -13.73 -9.17
CA VAL A 153 8.25 -12.34 -8.79
C VAL A 153 9.14 -12.20 -7.55
N PHE A 154 9.48 -13.28 -6.85
CA PHE A 154 10.39 -13.29 -5.70
C PHE A 154 11.81 -13.76 -6.07
N SER A 155 12.11 -13.88 -7.37
CA SER A 155 13.44 -14.12 -7.91
C SER A 155 13.94 -12.87 -8.64
N PHE A 156 15.05 -12.30 -8.17
CA PHE A 156 15.64 -11.12 -8.81
C PHE A 156 16.07 -11.42 -10.26
N ASN A 157 16.58 -12.63 -10.50
CA ASN A 157 16.96 -13.08 -11.84
C ASN A 157 15.75 -13.15 -12.79
N THR A 158 14.59 -13.54 -12.28
CA THR A 158 13.34 -13.53 -13.05
C THR A 158 12.93 -12.11 -13.41
N ILE A 159 13.00 -11.18 -12.45
CA ILE A 159 12.69 -9.76 -12.69
C ILE A 159 13.65 -9.13 -13.71
N LEU A 160 14.95 -9.45 -13.66
CA LEU A 160 15.92 -8.96 -14.64
C LEU A 160 15.59 -9.44 -16.07
N LYS A 161 15.05 -10.65 -16.23
CA LYS A 161 14.65 -11.17 -17.54
C LYS A 161 13.48 -10.40 -18.15
N LEU A 162 12.67 -9.73 -17.33
CA LEU A 162 11.61 -8.85 -17.81
C LEU A 162 12.16 -7.64 -18.56
N GLN A 163 13.43 -7.25 -18.36
CA GLN A 163 14.08 -6.14 -19.07
C GLN A 163 14.44 -6.47 -20.53
N ARG A 164 14.38 -7.74 -20.94
CA ARG A 164 14.67 -8.21 -22.30
C ARG A 164 13.39 -8.35 -23.11
#